data_AF-A0A2R6BQL2-F1
#
_entry.id   AF-A0A2R6BQL2-F1
#
_cell.length_a   1.000
_cell.length_b   1.000
_cell.length_c   1.000
_cell.angle_alpha   90.00
_cell.angle_beta   90.00
_cell.angle_gamma   90.00
#
_symmetry.space_group_name_H-M   'P 1'
#
loop_
_entity.id
_entity.type
_entity.pdbx_description
1 polymer ?
#
loop_
_entity_poly.entity_id
_entity_poly.type
_entity_poly.pdbx_seq_one_letter_code
_entity_poly.pdbx_strand_id
1 'polypeptide(L)'
;MPTTIEIDGYLEQKLDVLVSTGLYATKTEAVRDAIRRLVQQVDIVSILMNMYRNGKVSLGYCAEASDLSFDETLLVMQKKGYRPRLGVDELGFVEKEVRTLDSADSVVFEGFTLGVLGDCLGDKMFSGKPWMVQITQHQVEHLRLEIRRGVLSKLNNGVVFVTGIRSVDEFASQNAISKGEAASILAASKSGSPLAADDEKVRLTAERAGVTVVGSVSIVLYLLARDFINEQEALASYERLLGLGYYLPLSPAELSNKKLSERVLGLVGG
;
A
#
# COMPACT_ATOMS: atom_id res chain seq x y z
N MET A 1 22.57 3.86 12.11
CA MET A 1 23.45 5.03 12.26
C MET A 1 23.46 5.44 13.72
N PRO A 2 24.58 5.92 14.28
CA PRO A 2 24.57 6.58 15.58
C PRO A 2 23.78 7.89 15.49
N THR A 3 22.88 8.12 16.44
CA THR A 3 22.13 9.38 16.56
C THR A 3 22.77 10.21 17.66
N THR A 4 23.21 11.42 17.33
CA THR A 4 23.69 12.38 18.33
C THR A 4 22.49 12.96 19.06
N ILE A 5 22.52 12.93 20.38
CA ILE A 5 21.49 13.48 21.26
C ILE A 5 22.14 14.44 22.25
N GLU A 6 21.51 15.58 22.46
CA GLU A 6 21.88 16.50 23.52
C GLU A 6 21.04 16.17 24.76
N ILE A 7 21.72 15.98 25.89
CA ILE A 7 21.10 15.66 27.18
C ILE A 7 21.45 16.80 28.12
N ASP A 8 20.45 17.33 28.84
CA ASP A 8 20.70 18.36 29.83
C ASP A 8 21.58 17.85 30.99
N GLY A 9 22.23 18.77 31.70
CA GLY A 9 23.18 18.43 32.76
C GLY A 9 22.57 17.68 33.95
N TYR A 10 21.26 17.80 34.19
CA TYR A 10 20.58 17.08 35.28
C TYR A 10 20.37 15.61 34.94
N LEU A 11 19.88 15.32 33.73
CA LEU A 11 19.75 13.96 33.21
C LEU A 11 21.12 13.31 33.05
N GLU A 12 22.13 14.05 32.63
CA GLU A 12 23.49 13.55 32.53
C GLU A 12 24.03 13.07 33.89
N GLN A 13 23.85 13.86 34.95
CA GLN A 13 24.24 13.46 36.32
C GLN A 13 23.52 12.19 36.76
N LYS A 14 22.24 12.02 36.42
CA LYS A 14 21.51 10.78 36.73
C LYS A 14 22.06 9.58 35.96
N LEU A 15 22.42 9.75 34.69
CA LEU A 15 23.06 8.69 33.90
C LEU A 15 24.43 8.33 34.48
N ASP A 16 25.22 9.30 34.95
CA ASP A 16 26.48 9.05 35.64
C ASP A 16 26.29 8.22 36.90
N VAL A 17 25.29 8.54 37.73
CA VAL A 17 24.97 7.76 38.92
C VAL A 17 24.65 6.31 38.55
N LEU A 18 23.80 6.09 37.53
CA LEU A 18 23.41 4.75 37.07
C LEU A 18 24.61 3.90 36.59
N VAL A 19 25.60 4.53 35.96
CA VAL A 19 26.83 3.85 35.55
C VAL A 19 27.74 3.59 36.74
N SER A 20 27.92 4.59 37.60
CA SER A 20 28.82 4.52 38.77
C SER A 20 28.38 3.45 39.79
N THR A 21 27.08 3.17 39.90
CA THR A 21 26.53 2.12 40.77
C THR A 21 26.56 0.74 40.14
N GLY A 22 27.02 0.61 38.89
CA GLY A 22 27.08 -0.65 38.15
C GLY A 22 25.73 -1.16 37.64
N LEU A 23 24.66 -0.35 37.70
CA LEU A 23 23.35 -0.72 37.16
C LEU A 23 23.36 -0.80 35.62
N TYR A 24 24.20 0.01 34.98
CA TYR A 24 24.45 -0.05 33.53
C TYR A 24 25.95 0.05 33.25
N ALA A 25 26.42 -0.57 32.17
CA ALA A 25 27.84 -0.51 31.81
C ALA A 25 28.24 0.84 31.20
N THR A 26 27.30 1.53 30.53
CA THR A 26 27.55 2.82 29.86
C THR A 26 26.30 3.70 29.85
N LYS A 27 26.48 5.03 29.72
CA LYS A 27 25.36 5.98 29.51
C LYS A 27 24.53 5.60 28.28
N THR A 28 25.18 5.16 27.21
CA THR A 28 24.53 4.74 25.94
C THR A 28 23.61 3.54 26.13
N GLU A 29 23.96 2.60 27.00
CA GLU A 29 23.10 1.46 27.34
C GLU A 29 21.88 1.92 28.14
N ALA A 30 22.09 2.76 29.16
CA ALA A 30 21.01 3.33 29.96
C ALA A 30 20.02 4.13 29.09
N VAL A 31 20.51 4.95 28.16
CA VAL A 31 19.68 5.68 27.21
C VAL A 31 18.92 4.73 26.28
N ARG A 32 19.57 3.70 25.72
CA ARG A 32 18.88 2.71 24.86
C ARG A 32 17.77 1.99 25.62
N ASP A 33 17.99 1.63 26.88
CA ASP A 33 16.98 0.97 27.70
C ASP A 33 15.83 1.92 28.07
N ALA A 34 16.12 3.17 28.40
CA ALA A 34 15.11 4.19 28.66
C ALA A 34 14.23 4.44 27.42
N ILE A 35 14.82 4.57 26.23
CA ILE A 35 14.07 4.71 24.97
C ILE A 35 13.23 3.46 24.72
N ARG A 36 13.78 2.26 24.91
CA ARG A 36 13.04 1.00 24.74
C ARG A 36 11.81 0.96 25.65
N ARG A 37 11.95 1.31 26.93
CA ARG A 37 10.84 1.35 27.89
C ARG A 37 9.81 2.41 27.51
N LEU A 38 10.25 3.59 27.06
CA LEU A 38 9.34 4.63 26.57
C LEU A 38 8.51 4.11 25.39
N VAL A 39 9.15 3.53 24.37
CA VAL A 39 8.47 2.98 23.19
C VAL A 39 7.47 1.87 23.60
N GLN A 40 7.81 1.05 24.59
CA GLN A 40 6.90 0.02 25.12
C GLN A 40 5.69 0.57 25.88
N GLN A 41 5.80 1.76 26.47
CA GLN A 41 4.69 2.40 27.20
C GLN A 41 3.77 3.21 26.27
N VAL A 42 4.26 3.58 25.09
CA VAL A 42 3.50 4.38 24.13
C VAL A 42 2.67 3.46 23.24
N ASP A 43 1.37 3.74 23.15
CA ASP A 43 0.47 3.08 22.19
C ASP A 43 0.70 3.64 20.78
N ILE A 44 1.80 3.19 20.16
CA ILE A 44 2.23 3.62 18.83
C ILE A 44 1.15 3.35 17.78
N VAL A 45 0.43 2.24 17.91
CA VAL A 45 -0.65 1.85 17.01
C VAL A 45 -1.76 2.89 17.05
N SER A 46 -2.23 3.29 18.23
CA SER A 46 -3.24 4.35 18.36
C SER A 46 -2.78 5.69 17.79
N ILE A 47 -1.52 6.06 17.99
CA ILE A 47 -0.94 7.29 17.44
C ILE A 47 -0.96 7.23 15.91
N LEU A 48 -0.46 6.14 15.32
CA LEU A 48 -0.41 5.94 13.89
C LEU A 48 -1.80 5.90 13.25
N MET A 49 -2.78 5.25 13.89
CA MET A 49 -4.17 5.25 13.42
C MET A 49 -4.77 6.66 13.40
N ASN A 50 -4.46 7.49 14.41
CA ASN A 50 -4.89 8.89 14.43
C ASN A 50 -4.19 9.71 13.36
N MET A 51 -2.90 9.47 13.10
CA MET A 51 -2.18 10.12 12.00
C MET A 51 -2.78 9.73 10.64
N TYR A 52 -3.09 8.45 10.46
CA TYR A 52 -3.72 7.92 9.26
C TYR A 52 -5.06 8.58 9.04
N ARG A 53 -5.96 8.56 10.03
CA ARG A 53 -7.29 9.17 9.94
C ARG A 53 -7.23 10.65 9.48
N ASN A 54 -6.17 11.36 9.85
CA ASN A 54 -5.98 12.77 9.52
C ASN A 54 -5.21 13.02 8.21
N GLY A 55 -5.00 12.01 7.35
CA GLY A 55 -4.31 12.23 6.07
C GLY A 55 -2.79 12.34 6.16
N LYS A 56 -2.21 12.12 7.35
CA LYS A 56 -0.79 12.43 7.57
C LYS A 56 0.12 11.32 7.05
N VAL A 57 -0.28 10.07 7.23
CA VAL A 57 0.47 8.86 6.85
C VAL A 57 -0.41 7.95 5.99
N SER A 58 0.21 7.06 5.21
CA SER A 58 -0.47 5.98 4.46
C SER A 58 -0.77 4.76 5.33
N LEU A 59 -1.60 3.85 4.80
CA LEU A 59 -1.88 2.57 5.45
C LEU A 59 -0.61 1.73 5.59
N GLY A 60 0.22 1.67 4.56
CA GLY A 60 1.49 0.93 4.62
C GLY A 60 2.47 1.52 5.60
N TYR A 61 2.52 2.85 5.77
CA TYR A 61 3.33 3.46 6.81
C TYR A 61 2.87 3.01 8.20
N CYS A 62 1.56 2.93 8.43
CA CYS A 62 1.03 2.42 9.69
C CYS A 62 1.41 0.96 9.93
N ALA A 63 1.29 0.11 8.90
CA ALA A 63 1.67 -1.29 8.98
C ALA A 63 3.16 -1.45 9.32
N GLU A 64 4.04 -0.78 8.56
CA GLU A 64 5.49 -0.83 8.74
C GLU A 64 5.93 -0.29 10.11
N ALA A 65 5.43 0.88 10.52
CA ALA A 65 5.83 1.51 11.78
C ALA A 65 5.22 0.86 13.02
N SER A 66 4.14 0.07 12.86
CA SER A 66 3.52 -0.70 13.96
C SER A 66 4.03 -2.14 14.04
N ASP A 67 4.86 -2.58 13.09
CA ASP A 67 5.24 -3.99 12.92
C ASP A 67 4.00 -4.91 12.81
N LEU A 68 3.00 -4.45 12.06
CA LEU A 68 1.76 -5.17 11.78
C LEU A 68 1.66 -5.49 10.29
N SER A 69 1.00 -6.59 9.96
CA SER A 69 0.55 -6.83 8.60
C SER A 69 -0.57 -5.85 8.19
N PHE A 70 -0.82 -5.76 6.89
CA PHE A 70 -1.96 -4.98 6.38
C PHE A 70 -3.29 -5.45 6.95
N ASP A 71 -3.49 -6.77 7.08
CA ASP A 71 -4.73 -7.36 7.59
C ASP A 71 -4.93 -7.02 9.08
N GLU A 72 -3.86 -7.09 9.88
CA GLU A 72 -3.89 -6.68 11.29
C GLU A 72 -4.17 -5.19 11.43
N THR A 73 -3.57 -4.37 10.57
CA THR A 73 -3.79 -2.92 10.54
C THR A 73 -5.26 -2.59 10.24
N LEU A 74 -5.83 -3.22 9.22
CA LEU A 74 -7.26 -3.07 8.88
C LEU A 74 -8.17 -3.58 10.00
N LEU A 75 -7.84 -4.71 10.62
CA LEU A 75 -8.60 -5.24 11.75
C LEU A 75 -8.61 -4.28 12.94
N VAL A 76 -7.48 -3.64 13.23
CA VAL A 76 -7.39 -2.61 14.27
C VAL A 76 -8.27 -1.41 13.92
N MET A 77 -8.27 -0.96 12.67
CA MET A 77 -9.14 0.13 12.20
C MET A 77 -10.62 -0.24 12.38
N GLN A 78 -11.02 -1.43 11.93
CA GLN A 78 -12.40 -1.93 12.06
C GLN A 78 -12.85 -2.02 13.52
N LYS A 79 -12.02 -2.57 14.41
CA LYS A 79 -12.30 -2.64 15.86
C LYS A 79 -12.51 -1.27 16.51
N LYS A 80 -11.87 -0.23 15.96
CA LYS A 80 -12.01 1.16 16.42
C LYS A 80 -13.12 1.93 15.70
N GLY A 81 -13.85 1.30 14.78
CA GLY A 81 -14.89 1.94 13.98
C GLY A 81 -14.33 2.92 12.95
N TYR A 82 -13.07 2.77 12.54
CA TYR A 82 -12.45 3.60 11.53
C TYR A 82 -12.58 2.95 10.16
N ARG A 83 -13.12 3.70 9.20
CA ARG A 83 -13.14 3.30 7.80
C ARG A 83 -11.80 3.69 7.15
N PRO A 84 -11.13 2.77 6.44
CA PRO A 84 -9.89 3.09 5.75
C PRO A 84 -10.15 3.98 4.53
N ARG A 85 -9.14 4.71 4.06
CA ARG A 85 -9.26 5.66 2.94
C ARG A 85 -8.69 5.04 1.68
N LEU A 86 -9.43 4.03 1.22
CA LEU A 86 -9.06 3.16 0.11
C LEU A 86 -10.06 3.30 -1.04
N GLY A 87 -9.57 3.27 -2.27
CA GLY A 87 -10.40 3.29 -3.47
C GLY A 87 -10.83 4.70 -3.90
N VAL A 88 -11.90 4.75 -4.68
CA VAL A 88 -12.45 5.98 -5.28
C VAL A 88 -13.97 5.92 -5.24
N ASP A 89 -14.63 7.04 -4.96
CA ASP A 89 -16.09 7.17 -4.89
C ASP A 89 -16.71 7.87 -6.10
N GLU A 90 -15.91 8.47 -6.98
CA GLU A 90 -16.41 9.08 -8.21
C GLU A 90 -16.11 8.22 -9.44
N LEU A 91 -17.15 8.00 -10.24
CA LEU A 91 -17.05 7.23 -11.48
C LEU A 91 -16.09 7.87 -12.49
N GLY A 92 -15.95 9.20 -12.51
CA GLY A 92 -15.04 9.90 -13.43
C GLY A 92 -13.56 9.51 -13.24
N PHE A 93 -13.13 9.24 -12.00
CA PHE A 93 -11.77 8.72 -11.75
C PHE A 93 -11.61 7.33 -12.35
N VAL A 94 -12.59 6.45 -12.14
CA VAL A 94 -12.59 5.08 -12.65
C VAL A 94 -12.51 5.06 -14.17
N GLU A 95 -13.31 5.89 -14.85
CA GLU A 95 -13.30 5.99 -16.31
C GLU A 95 -11.92 6.43 -16.84
N LYS A 96 -11.26 7.38 -16.19
CA LYS A 96 -9.89 7.82 -16.52
C LYS A 96 -8.85 6.71 -16.29
N GLU A 97 -8.97 5.99 -15.17
CA GLU A 97 -8.05 4.92 -14.80
C GLU A 97 -8.18 3.71 -15.76
N VAL A 98 -9.40 3.37 -16.17
CA VAL A 98 -9.65 2.33 -17.18
C VAL A 98 -8.99 2.68 -18.52
N ARG A 99 -9.09 3.93 -18.98
CA ARG A 99 -8.38 4.38 -20.21
C ARG A 99 -6.86 4.34 -20.06
N THR A 100 -6.37 4.62 -18.85
CA THR A 100 -4.94 4.53 -18.54
C THR A 100 -4.47 3.08 -18.61
N LEU A 101 -5.24 2.13 -18.07
CA LEU A 101 -4.95 0.70 -18.17
C LEU A 101 -4.98 0.21 -19.61
N ASP A 102 -5.85 0.77 -20.44
CA ASP A 102 -6.01 0.35 -21.83
C ASP A 102 -4.83 0.70 -22.74
N SER A 103 -4.10 1.76 -22.37
CA SER A 103 -2.92 2.25 -23.10
C SER A 103 -1.60 1.82 -22.46
N ALA A 104 -1.64 1.05 -21.37
CA ALA A 104 -0.46 0.65 -20.62
C ALA A 104 0.04 -0.74 -21.03
N ASP A 105 1.35 -0.84 -21.32
CA ASP A 105 2.02 -2.12 -21.52
C ASP A 105 2.37 -2.83 -20.21
N SER A 106 2.46 -2.07 -19.12
CA SER A 106 2.77 -2.57 -17.78
C SER A 106 2.16 -1.71 -16.68
N VAL A 107 1.95 -2.31 -15.52
CA VAL A 107 1.44 -1.63 -14.32
C VAL A 107 2.34 -1.99 -13.15
N VAL A 108 2.83 -0.99 -12.44
CA VAL A 108 3.59 -1.20 -11.19
C VAL A 108 2.61 -1.36 -10.05
N PHE A 109 2.73 -2.43 -9.28
CA PHE A 109 1.88 -2.65 -8.12
C PHE A 109 2.56 -2.20 -6.84
N GLU A 110 1.79 -1.58 -5.95
CA GLU A 110 2.14 -1.54 -4.54
C GLU A 110 1.65 -2.79 -3.80
N GLY A 111 2.30 -3.13 -2.69
CA GLY A 111 2.16 -4.44 -2.03
C GLY A 111 0.78 -4.70 -1.46
N PHE A 112 0.09 -3.69 -0.93
CA PHE A 112 -1.26 -3.83 -0.40
C PHE A 112 -2.27 -4.05 -1.52
N THR A 113 -2.31 -3.19 -2.54
CA THR A 113 -3.14 -3.35 -3.75
C THR A 113 -2.89 -4.68 -4.43
N LEU A 114 -1.63 -5.12 -4.52
CA LEU A 114 -1.31 -6.44 -5.07
C LEU A 114 -1.89 -7.58 -4.23
N GLY A 115 -1.78 -7.49 -2.90
CA GLY A 115 -2.35 -8.46 -1.98
C GLY A 115 -3.87 -8.55 -2.11
N VAL A 116 -4.55 -7.40 -2.14
CA VAL A 116 -6.01 -7.31 -2.29
C VAL A 116 -6.47 -7.89 -3.63
N LEU A 117 -5.81 -7.54 -4.74
CA LEU A 117 -6.18 -8.07 -6.05
C LEU A 117 -5.83 -9.55 -6.20
N GLY A 118 -4.75 -10.01 -5.58
CA GLY A 118 -4.41 -11.43 -5.51
C GLY A 118 -5.48 -12.23 -4.76
N ASP A 119 -6.02 -11.67 -3.68
CA ASP A 119 -7.14 -12.24 -2.92
C ASP A 119 -8.46 -12.27 -3.71
N CYS A 120 -8.70 -11.25 -4.56
CA CYS A 120 -9.90 -11.16 -5.40
C CYS A 120 -9.82 -12.08 -6.63
N LEU A 121 -8.66 -12.16 -7.28
CA LEU A 121 -8.52 -12.71 -8.63
C LEU A 121 -7.64 -13.97 -8.71
N GLY A 122 -6.90 -14.30 -7.65
CA GLY A 122 -5.97 -15.43 -7.62
C GLY A 122 -4.95 -15.36 -8.76
N ASP A 123 -4.70 -16.50 -9.41
CA ASP A 123 -3.72 -16.62 -10.52
C ASP A 123 -4.08 -15.78 -11.75
N LYS A 124 -5.36 -15.43 -11.94
CA LYS A 124 -5.78 -14.53 -13.02
C LYS A 124 -5.19 -13.13 -12.84
N MET A 125 -4.76 -12.76 -11.63
CA MET A 125 -4.05 -11.50 -11.40
C MET A 125 -2.78 -11.39 -12.24
N PHE A 126 -2.11 -12.51 -12.49
CA PHE A 126 -0.76 -12.59 -13.06
C PHE A 126 -0.71 -13.19 -14.46
N SER A 127 -1.86 -13.60 -15.03
CA SER A 127 -1.89 -14.34 -16.29
C SER A 127 -3.04 -13.91 -17.20
N GLY A 128 -2.80 -14.00 -18.51
CA GLY A 128 -3.79 -13.71 -19.54
C GLY A 128 -4.04 -12.23 -19.82
N LYS A 129 -3.54 -11.31 -18.98
CA LYS A 129 -3.77 -9.86 -19.09
C LYS A 129 -2.94 -9.19 -20.19
N PRO A 130 -3.37 -8.01 -20.69
CA PRO A 130 -2.67 -7.29 -21.75
C PRO A 130 -1.42 -6.56 -21.25
N TRP A 131 -1.29 -6.37 -19.94
CA TRP A 131 -0.17 -5.66 -19.33
C TRP A 131 0.67 -6.56 -18.42
N MET A 132 1.96 -6.25 -18.34
CA MET A 132 2.90 -6.89 -17.42
C MET A 132 2.75 -6.35 -16.00
N VAL A 133 2.73 -7.24 -15.00
CA VAL A 133 2.79 -6.87 -13.58
C VAL A 133 4.23 -6.52 -13.24
N GLN A 134 4.47 -5.28 -12.82
CA GLN A 134 5.76 -4.86 -12.28
C GLN A 134 5.68 -4.77 -10.76
N ILE A 135 6.69 -5.29 -10.06
CA ILE A 135 6.80 -5.18 -8.60
C ILE A 135 8.24 -4.90 -8.20
N THR A 136 8.42 -4.14 -7.12
CA THR A 136 9.75 -3.89 -6.57
C THR A 136 10.18 -4.99 -5.62
N GLN A 137 11.48 -5.29 -5.58
CA GLN A 137 12.03 -6.30 -4.66
C GLN A 137 11.72 -5.97 -3.19
N HIS A 138 11.68 -4.67 -2.84
CA HIS A 138 11.35 -4.20 -1.49
C HIS A 138 9.97 -4.66 -1.02
N GLN A 139 9.02 -4.91 -1.93
CA GLN A 139 7.67 -5.33 -1.56
C GLN A 139 7.49 -6.83 -1.48
N VAL A 140 8.22 -7.60 -2.29
CA VAL A 140 8.07 -9.07 -2.39
C VAL A 140 8.22 -9.75 -1.03
N GLU A 141 9.07 -9.21 -0.16
CA GLU A 141 9.34 -9.78 1.17
C GLU A 141 8.20 -9.54 2.17
N HIS A 142 7.38 -8.52 1.95
CA HIS A 142 6.25 -8.16 2.81
C HIS A 142 4.90 -8.72 2.31
N LEU A 143 4.89 -9.41 1.17
CA LEU A 143 3.69 -10.08 0.67
C LEU A 143 3.39 -11.35 1.48
N ARG A 144 2.09 -11.62 1.68
CA ARG A 144 1.62 -12.92 2.19
C ARG A 144 2.16 -14.05 1.33
N LEU A 145 2.46 -15.19 1.96
CA LEU A 145 3.15 -16.33 1.34
C LEU A 145 2.48 -16.80 0.04
N GLU A 146 1.15 -16.86 0.02
CA GLU A 146 0.37 -17.33 -1.12
C GLU A 146 0.53 -16.41 -2.34
N ILE A 147 0.38 -15.09 -2.12
CA ILE A 147 0.58 -14.07 -3.16
C ILE A 147 2.03 -14.07 -3.62
N ARG A 148 2.98 -14.15 -2.69
CA ARG A 148 4.41 -14.23 -3.00
C ARG A 148 4.73 -15.45 -3.88
N ARG A 149 4.14 -16.61 -3.61
CA ARG A 149 4.31 -17.81 -4.45
C ARG A 149 3.75 -17.59 -5.85
N GLY A 150 2.58 -16.95 -5.97
CA GLY A 150 2.00 -16.56 -7.26
C GLY A 150 2.96 -15.67 -8.06
N VAL A 151 3.42 -14.58 -7.45
CA VAL A 151 4.41 -13.65 -8.02
C VAL A 151 5.67 -14.38 -8.52
N LEU A 152 6.26 -15.22 -7.67
CA LEU A 152 7.49 -15.95 -8.01
C LEU A 152 7.27 -16.99 -9.11
N SER A 153 6.12 -17.66 -9.13
CA SER A 153 5.80 -18.67 -10.15
C SER A 153 5.57 -18.09 -11.55
N LYS A 154 5.29 -16.78 -11.63
CA LYS A 154 5.03 -16.05 -12.88
C LYS A 154 6.14 -15.06 -13.23
N LEU A 155 7.28 -15.12 -12.53
CA LEU A 155 8.42 -14.29 -12.85
C LEU A 155 8.90 -14.58 -14.29
N ASN A 156 9.14 -13.53 -15.07
CA ASN A 156 9.45 -13.59 -16.50
C ASN A 156 8.33 -14.18 -17.40
N ASN A 157 7.15 -14.40 -16.84
CA ASN A 157 5.97 -14.87 -17.55
C ASN A 157 4.70 -14.18 -17.02
N GLY A 158 4.63 -12.86 -17.24
CA GLY A 158 3.57 -11.98 -16.76
C GLY A 158 3.98 -11.07 -15.59
N VAL A 159 5.06 -11.41 -14.87
CA VAL A 159 5.59 -10.61 -13.74
C VAL A 159 7.06 -10.24 -13.96
N VAL A 160 7.42 -8.98 -13.66
CA VAL A 160 8.79 -8.45 -13.73
C VAL A 160 9.17 -7.74 -12.43
N PHE A 161 10.40 -7.99 -11.97
CA PHE A 161 10.97 -7.24 -10.85
C PHE A 161 11.65 -5.97 -11.33
N VAL A 162 11.26 -4.84 -10.75
CA VAL A 162 11.95 -3.57 -10.95
C VAL A 162 13.03 -3.42 -9.89
N THR A 163 14.27 -3.31 -10.35
CA THR A 163 15.46 -3.21 -9.49
C THR A 163 16.18 -1.86 -9.67
N GLY A 164 17.14 -1.60 -8.78
CA GLY A 164 17.96 -0.38 -8.83
C GLY A 164 17.15 0.89 -8.60
N ILE A 165 16.15 0.83 -7.71
CA ILE A 165 15.43 2.01 -7.22
C ILE A 165 16.29 2.67 -6.13
N ARG A 166 16.56 3.96 -6.29
CA ARG A 166 17.39 4.76 -5.38
C ARG A 166 16.51 5.72 -4.57
N SER A 167 17.04 6.27 -3.48
CA SER A 167 16.37 7.29 -2.66
C SER A 167 15.05 6.85 -2.01
N VAL A 168 14.82 5.53 -1.86
CA VAL A 168 13.60 4.99 -1.25
C VAL A 168 13.40 5.52 0.17
N ASP A 169 14.44 5.46 1.02
CA ASP A 169 14.35 5.90 2.42
C ASP A 169 14.05 7.40 2.54
N GLU A 170 14.73 8.23 1.74
CA GLU A 170 14.52 9.68 1.73
C GLU A 170 13.10 10.03 1.25
N PHE A 171 12.67 9.42 0.15
CA PHE A 171 11.34 9.66 -0.41
C PHE A 171 10.23 9.19 0.54
N ALA A 172 10.38 8.02 1.17
CA ALA A 172 9.45 7.50 2.17
C ALA A 172 9.31 8.46 3.37
N SER A 173 10.45 8.91 3.91
CA SER A 173 10.48 9.82 5.06
C SER A 173 9.86 11.19 4.75
N GLN A 174 10.18 11.78 3.59
CA GLN A 174 9.64 13.09 3.19
C GLN A 174 8.13 13.07 2.95
N ASN A 175 7.58 11.93 2.51
CA ASN A 175 6.17 11.80 2.16
C ASN A 175 5.32 11.10 3.22
N ALA A 176 5.94 10.57 4.28
CA ALA A 176 5.29 9.82 5.36
C ALA A 176 4.49 8.60 4.82
N ILE A 177 5.15 7.84 3.95
CA ILE A 177 4.67 6.59 3.35
C ILE A 177 5.66 5.45 3.65
N SER A 178 5.25 4.20 3.47
CA SER A 178 6.13 3.04 3.68
C SER A 178 7.25 2.99 2.65
N LYS A 179 8.33 2.27 2.96
CA LYS A 179 9.43 2.06 2.02
C LYS A 179 8.96 1.27 0.79
N GLY A 180 8.05 0.32 0.99
CA GLY A 180 7.43 -0.43 -0.09
C GLY A 180 6.66 0.50 -1.03
N GLU A 181 5.81 1.38 -0.51
CA GLU A 181 5.02 2.33 -1.29
C GLU A 181 5.93 3.31 -2.03
N ALA A 182 6.94 3.87 -1.36
CA ALA A 182 7.94 4.74 -1.97
C ALA A 182 8.68 4.06 -3.11
N ALA A 183 9.10 2.80 -2.92
CA ALA A 183 9.77 2.03 -3.97
C ALA A 183 8.87 1.86 -5.20
N SER A 184 7.58 1.54 -5.03
CA SER A 184 6.65 1.39 -6.15
C SER A 184 6.36 2.70 -6.88
N ILE A 185 6.22 3.83 -6.17
CA ILE A 185 6.08 5.15 -6.81
C ILE A 185 7.31 5.47 -7.65
N LEU A 186 8.51 5.30 -7.10
CA LEU A 186 9.76 5.58 -7.80
C LEU A 186 9.99 4.60 -8.97
N ALA A 187 9.55 3.36 -8.84
CA ALA A 187 9.58 2.39 -9.94
C ALA A 187 8.63 2.78 -11.08
N ALA A 188 7.41 3.17 -10.77
CA ALA A 188 6.41 3.64 -11.74
C ALA A 188 6.90 4.89 -12.48
N SER A 189 7.48 5.84 -11.75
CA SER A 189 8.12 7.03 -12.33
C SER A 189 9.25 6.68 -13.28
N LYS A 190 10.12 5.73 -12.89
CA LYS A 190 11.25 5.27 -13.71
C LYS A 190 10.82 4.52 -14.97
N SER A 191 9.76 3.71 -14.90
CA SER A 191 9.28 2.90 -16.03
C SER A 191 8.25 3.60 -16.90
N GLY A 192 7.76 4.79 -16.51
CA GLY A 192 6.66 5.47 -17.20
C GLY A 192 5.33 4.71 -17.14
N SER A 193 5.21 3.76 -16.21
CA SER A 193 4.01 2.92 -16.05
C SER A 193 3.07 3.50 -14.99
N PRO A 194 1.76 3.29 -15.11
CA PRO A 194 0.83 3.60 -14.03
C PRO A 194 1.15 2.77 -12.77
N LEU A 195 0.90 3.39 -11.62
CA LEU A 195 0.96 2.75 -10.31
C LEU A 195 -0.43 2.25 -9.90
N ALA A 196 -0.54 0.96 -9.64
CA ALA A 196 -1.69 0.39 -8.95
C ALA A 196 -1.57 0.65 -7.45
N ALA A 197 -2.43 1.54 -6.92
CA ALA A 197 -2.50 1.91 -5.51
C ALA A 197 -3.91 2.33 -5.09
N ASP A 198 -4.33 1.87 -3.91
CA ASP A 198 -5.66 2.15 -3.37
C ASP A 198 -5.67 3.18 -2.24
N ASP A 199 -4.58 3.32 -1.49
CA ASP A 199 -4.51 4.24 -0.36
C ASP A 199 -4.41 5.71 -0.78
N GLU A 200 -5.34 6.54 -0.31
CA GLU A 200 -5.45 7.97 -0.65
C GLU A 200 -4.10 8.72 -0.58
N LYS A 201 -3.30 8.50 0.49
CA LYS A 201 -2.03 9.19 0.67
C LYS A 201 -1.02 8.76 -0.39
N VAL A 202 -0.98 7.47 -0.72
CA VAL A 202 -0.11 6.92 -1.77
C VAL A 202 -0.51 7.47 -3.13
N ARG A 203 -1.81 7.51 -3.44
CA ARG A 203 -2.33 8.06 -4.71
C ARG A 203 -1.91 9.53 -4.87
N LEU A 204 -2.16 10.37 -3.87
CA LEU A 204 -1.79 11.78 -3.89
C LEU A 204 -0.27 11.99 -4.01
N THR A 205 0.51 11.13 -3.36
CA THR A 205 1.98 11.21 -3.41
C THR A 205 2.50 10.84 -4.80
N ALA A 206 1.94 9.79 -5.41
CA ALA A 206 2.27 9.37 -6.77
C ALA A 206 1.93 10.46 -7.80
N GLU A 207 0.74 11.05 -7.71
CA GLU A 207 0.32 12.13 -8.60
C GLU A 207 1.23 13.36 -8.50
N ARG A 208 1.65 13.75 -7.30
CA ARG A 208 2.64 14.82 -7.08
C ARG A 208 4.01 14.50 -7.67
N ALA A 209 4.35 13.22 -7.75
CA ALA A 209 5.56 12.73 -8.41
C ALA A 209 5.40 12.57 -9.94
N GLY A 210 4.25 12.97 -10.50
CA GLY A 210 3.96 12.86 -11.93
C GLY A 210 3.62 11.44 -12.39
N VAL A 211 3.29 10.54 -11.46
CA VAL A 211 2.92 9.15 -11.74
C VAL A 211 1.40 9.05 -11.85
N THR A 212 0.91 8.44 -12.92
CA THR A 212 -0.50 8.10 -13.06
C THR A 212 -0.85 6.94 -12.14
N VAL A 213 -2.06 6.98 -11.56
CA VAL A 213 -2.49 6.00 -10.56
C VAL A 213 -3.73 5.27 -11.07
N VAL A 214 -3.84 3.99 -10.76
CA VAL A 214 -5.01 3.14 -11.03
C VAL A 214 -5.36 2.37 -9.75
N GLY A 215 -6.65 2.24 -9.44
CA GLY A 215 -7.13 1.52 -8.26
C GLY A 215 -7.53 0.09 -8.55
N SER A 216 -7.66 -0.72 -7.50
CA SER A 216 -8.18 -2.09 -7.56
C SER A 216 -9.54 -2.16 -8.24
N VAL A 217 -10.43 -1.21 -7.94
CA VAL A 217 -11.77 -1.13 -8.54
C VAL A 217 -11.68 -0.98 -10.06
N SER A 218 -10.86 -0.04 -10.53
CA SER A 218 -10.66 0.24 -11.95
C SER A 218 -10.03 -0.95 -12.67
N ILE A 219 -9.11 -1.66 -12.01
CA ILE A 219 -8.52 -2.89 -12.55
C ILE A 219 -9.57 -3.99 -12.70
N VAL A 220 -10.41 -4.22 -11.68
CA VAL A 220 -11.47 -5.23 -11.77
C VAL A 220 -12.44 -4.92 -12.92
N LEU A 221 -12.88 -3.66 -13.03
CA LEU A 221 -13.78 -3.25 -14.10
C LEU A 221 -13.13 -3.32 -15.48
N TYR A 222 -11.85 -2.96 -15.61
CA TYR A 222 -11.09 -3.11 -16.84
C TYR A 222 -11.04 -4.57 -17.30
N LEU A 223 -10.76 -5.50 -16.38
CA LEU A 223 -10.69 -6.92 -16.69
C LEU A 223 -12.03 -7.51 -17.09
N LEU A 224 -13.12 -7.06 -16.45
CA LEU A 224 -14.48 -7.40 -16.86
C LEU A 224 -14.76 -6.88 -18.27
N ALA A 225 -14.38 -5.63 -18.56
CA ALA A 225 -14.60 -5.01 -19.87
C ALA A 225 -13.77 -5.64 -21.00
N ARG A 226 -12.71 -6.38 -20.68
CA ARG A 226 -11.87 -7.09 -21.65
C ARG A 226 -12.09 -8.60 -21.63
N ASP A 227 -13.18 -9.07 -21.01
CA ASP A 227 -13.57 -10.48 -20.90
C ASP A 227 -12.52 -11.40 -20.23
N PHE A 228 -11.62 -10.86 -19.40
CA PHE A 228 -10.65 -11.65 -18.63
C PHE A 228 -11.26 -12.27 -17.37
N ILE A 229 -12.32 -11.65 -16.85
CA ILE A 229 -13.12 -12.15 -15.73
C ILE A 229 -14.60 -12.04 -16.09
N ASN A 230 -15.42 -12.88 -15.49
CA ASN A 230 -16.87 -12.82 -15.69
C ASN A 230 -17.56 -11.91 -14.65
N GLU A 231 -18.86 -11.62 -14.86
CA GLU A 231 -19.66 -10.77 -13.98
C GLU A 231 -19.69 -11.25 -12.52
N GLN A 232 -19.73 -12.58 -12.29
CA GLN A 232 -19.75 -13.15 -10.93
C GLN A 232 -18.42 -12.90 -10.20
N GLU A 233 -17.30 -13.06 -10.90
CA GLU A 233 -15.96 -12.80 -10.36
C GLU A 233 -15.76 -11.31 -10.05
N ALA A 234 -16.26 -10.43 -10.92
CA ALA A 234 -16.22 -8.99 -10.70
C ALA A 234 -17.08 -8.58 -9.49
N LEU A 235 -18.30 -9.13 -9.36
CA LEU A 235 -19.17 -8.87 -8.22
C LEU A 235 -18.55 -9.37 -6.90
N ALA A 236 -18.01 -10.58 -6.89
CA ALA A 236 -17.32 -11.13 -5.72
C ALA A 236 -16.11 -10.28 -5.31
N SER A 237 -15.37 -9.74 -6.29
CA SER A 237 -14.27 -8.80 -6.04
C SER A 237 -14.79 -7.51 -5.42
N TYR A 238 -15.87 -6.94 -5.94
CA TYR A 238 -16.51 -5.74 -5.39
C TYR A 238 -17.01 -5.91 -3.96
N GLU A 239 -17.67 -7.02 -3.67
CA GLU A 239 -18.13 -7.34 -2.31
C GLU A 239 -16.96 -7.47 -1.34
N ARG A 240 -15.85 -8.07 -1.77
CA ARG A 240 -14.61 -8.14 -0.98
C ARG A 240 -14.03 -6.76 -0.71
N LEU A 241 -13.90 -5.92 -1.74
CA LEU A 241 -13.42 -4.53 -1.58
C LEU A 241 -14.32 -3.73 -0.62
N LEU A 242 -15.65 -3.87 -0.75
CA LEU A 242 -16.61 -3.24 0.15
C LEU A 242 -16.42 -3.73 1.60
N GLY A 243 -16.22 -5.03 1.80
CA GLY A 243 -15.96 -5.63 3.11
C GLY A 243 -14.66 -5.15 3.77
N LEU A 244 -13.66 -4.77 2.95
CA LEU A 244 -12.42 -4.13 3.41
C LEU A 244 -12.60 -2.62 3.68
N GLY A 245 -13.78 -2.06 3.42
CA GLY A 245 -14.12 -0.67 3.71
C GLY A 245 -13.79 0.32 2.59
N TYR A 246 -13.53 -0.16 1.37
CA TYR A 246 -13.24 0.69 0.22
C TYR A 246 -14.37 1.68 -0.05
N TYR A 247 -13.99 2.88 -0.50
CA TYR A 247 -14.87 3.75 -1.25
C TYR A 247 -15.00 3.16 -2.64
N LEU A 248 -16.25 2.93 -3.04
CA LEU A 248 -16.59 2.38 -4.34
C LEU A 248 -17.49 3.41 -5.05
N PRO A 249 -17.31 3.60 -6.35
CA PRO A 249 -18.12 4.53 -7.14
C PRO A 249 -19.56 4.03 -7.32
N LEU A 250 -19.81 2.76 -6.97
CA LEU A 250 -21.02 2.02 -7.28
C LEU A 250 -21.31 1.01 -6.18
N SER A 251 -22.58 0.80 -5.92
CA SER A 251 -23.08 -0.31 -5.11
C SER A 251 -23.02 -1.65 -5.87
N PRO A 252 -22.94 -2.79 -5.17
CA PRO A 252 -23.04 -4.11 -5.78
C PRO A 252 -24.31 -4.31 -6.63
N ALA A 253 -25.43 -3.67 -6.25
CA ALA A 253 -26.69 -3.72 -6.99
C ALA A 253 -26.65 -2.90 -8.31
N GLU A 254 -25.88 -1.82 -8.36
CA GLU A 254 -25.66 -1.06 -9.59
C GLU A 254 -24.76 -1.82 -10.57
N LEU A 255 -23.76 -2.56 -10.04
CA LEU A 255 -22.87 -3.40 -10.86
C LEU A 255 -23.62 -4.59 -11.47
N SER A 256 -24.49 -5.26 -10.71
CA SER A 256 -25.22 -6.44 -11.18
C SER A 256 -26.28 -6.14 -12.24
N ASN A 257 -26.65 -4.87 -12.43
CA ASN A 257 -27.69 -4.44 -13.37
C ASN A 257 -27.21 -4.22 -14.82
N LYS A 258 -26.05 -4.79 -15.22
CA LYS A 258 -25.45 -4.82 -16.58
C LYS A 258 -25.16 -3.48 -17.29
N LYS A 259 -25.78 -2.38 -16.89
CA LYS A 259 -25.60 -1.06 -17.51
C LYS A 259 -24.20 -0.48 -17.36
N LEU A 260 -23.45 -0.92 -16.35
CA LEU A 260 -22.13 -0.35 -16.06
C LEU A 260 -20.97 -1.15 -16.66
N SER A 261 -21.09 -2.48 -16.77
CA SER A 261 -20.20 -3.22 -17.67
C SER A 261 -20.34 -2.63 -19.06
N GLU A 262 -21.55 -2.42 -19.58
CA GLU A 262 -21.79 -1.78 -20.89
C GLU A 262 -21.20 -0.36 -21.01
N ARG A 263 -21.30 0.46 -19.95
CA ARG A 263 -20.77 1.83 -19.94
C ARG A 263 -19.24 1.89 -19.82
N VAL A 264 -18.63 0.97 -19.07
CA VAL A 264 -17.15 0.83 -18.99
C VAL A 264 -16.61 0.14 -20.25
N LEU A 265 -17.32 -0.85 -20.79
CA LEU A 265 -17.08 -1.49 -22.08
C LEU A 265 -17.07 -0.46 -23.21
N GLY A 266 -18.00 0.49 -23.19
CA GLY A 266 -18.04 1.61 -24.15
C GLY A 266 -16.86 2.59 -24.07
N LEU A 267 -16.04 2.54 -23.00
CA LEU A 267 -14.81 3.34 -22.87
C LEU A 267 -13.58 2.62 -23.40
N VAL A 268 -13.68 1.29 -23.53
CA VAL A 268 -12.59 0.38 -23.92
C VAL A 268 -12.78 -0.09 -25.38
N GLY A 269 -13.96 0.17 -25.97
CA GLY A 269 -14.28 -0.02 -27.37
C GLY A 269 -14.42 1.29 -28.15
N GLY A 270 -13.30 1.76 -28.72
CA GLY A 270 -13.19 2.84 -29.69
C GLY A 270 -11.95 2.64 -30.56
#